data_AF-A0A8B7U6U1-F1
#
_entry.id   AF-A0A8B7U6U1-F1
#
_cell.length_a   1.000
_cell.length_b   1.000
_cell.length_c   1.000
_cell.angle_alpha   90.00
_cell.angle_beta   90.00
_cell.angle_gamma   90.00
#
_symmetry.space_group_name_H-M   'P 1'
#
loop_
_entity.id
_entity.type
_entity.pdbx_description
1 polymer ?
#
loop_
_entity_poly.entity_id
_entity_poly.type
_entity_poly.pdbx_seq_one_letter_code
_entity_poly.pdbx_strand_id
1 'polypeptide(L)'
;MWIQVRTIDGSQTRTIEDVSRKATIEELRERVWALFDVRPECQRLFYRGKQLENGYTLFDYDVGLNDIVQLLVRPDSDLPSTSKQNDVSAKPCSNSPPKVKKTTRVGASSQPSTSARVCLIDPGFGLYKVNELVDARDVGLGAWFEAHIHSVTRASAGHSRGKTPLKNGNSYKRTNGNVNHNSKENTNKLDNVPSTSNSYSVAADEDIIYHIEYDEYPESGTLEMNVKDLRPRARTILKWNELNVGDTLMVNFNEENPGKRGFSYDAEITTLKTISRTKKELRVKIFLGGSEGTLNDCRVIFVDEIFKVEKPGAHPISFADGKFL
;
A
#
# COMPACT_ATOMS: atom_id res chain seq x y z
N MET A 1 -26.42 13.08 16.54
CA MET A 1 -25.60 13.65 15.44
C MET A 1 -25.57 12.64 14.31
N TRP A 2 -25.10 13.02 13.14
CA TRP A 2 -24.83 12.08 12.06
C TRP A 2 -23.38 12.17 11.64
N ILE A 3 -22.84 11.05 11.19
CA ILE A 3 -21.48 10.89 10.68
C ILE A 3 -21.54 10.11 9.37
N GLN A 4 -20.49 10.21 8.56
CA GLN A 4 -20.35 9.35 7.38
C GLN A 4 -19.35 8.24 7.69
N VAL A 5 -19.62 7.05 7.16
CA VAL A 5 -18.62 5.98 7.07
C VAL A 5 -18.30 5.77 5.60
N ARG A 6 -17.01 5.76 5.27
CA ARG A 6 -16.52 5.58 3.89
C ARG A 6 -15.52 4.45 3.85
N THR A 7 -15.68 3.49 2.94
CA THR A 7 -14.68 2.43 2.76
C THR A 7 -13.35 3.00 2.31
N ILE A 8 -12.23 2.38 2.69
CA ILE A 8 -10.87 2.91 2.45
C ILE A 8 -10.54 3.02 0.95
N ASP A 9 -11.10 2.13 0.12
CA ASP A 9 -11.05 2.15 -1.35
C ASP A 9 -11.92 3.26 -1.96
N GLY A 10 -12.69 3.97 -1.13
CA GLY A 10 -13.62 5.02 -1.52
C GLY A 10 -14.89 4.55 -2.23
N SER A 11 -15.12 3.24 -2.39
CA SER A 11 -16.18 2.67 -3.23
C SER A 11 -17.59 2.81 -2.64
N GLN A 12 -17.72 2.74 -1.31
CA GLN A 12 -18.98 2.91 -0.59
C GLN A 12 -18.86 3.99 0.47
N THR A 13 -19.80 4.95 0.45
CA THR A 13 -20.02 5.90 1.55
C THR A 13 -21.46 5.77 2.01
N ARG A 14 -21.70 5.68 3.33
CA ARG A 14 -23.05 5.66 3.92
C ARG A 14 -23.10 6.58 5.14
N THR A 15 -24.22 7.26 5.33
CA THR A 15 -24.47 8.08 6.52
C THR A 15 -25.01 7.21 7.65
N ILE A 16 -24.52 7.42 8.86
CA ILE A 16 -25.08 6.85 10.09
C ILE A 16 -25.76 7.99 10.84
N GLU A 17 -27.09 7.93 10.90
CA GLU A 17 -27.95 8.91 11.56
C GLU A 17 -28.14 8.58 13.05
N ASP A 18 -28.61 9.56 13.83
CA ASP A 18 -28.92 9.44 15.26
C ASP A 18 -27.85 8.83 16.19
N VAL A 19 -26.58 9.00 15.81
CA VAL A 19 -25.42 8.61 16.61
C VAL A 19 -25.23 9.59 17.79
N SER A 20 -24.95 9.08 18.99
CA SER A 20 -24.58 9.90 20.15
C SER A 20 -23.08 10.20 20.16
N ARG A 21 -22.64 11.40 20.60
CA ARG A 21 -21.20 11.63 20.86
C ARG A 21 -20.64 10.70 21.94
N LYS A 22 -21.49 10.19 22.83
CA LYS A 22 -21.11 9.23 23.88
C LYS A 22 -21.24 7.76 23.43
N ALA A 23 -21.63 7.50 22.18
CA ALA A 23 -21.67 6.13 21.68
C ALA A 23 -20.26 5.53 21.69
N THR A 24 -20.15 4.26 22.09
CA THR A 24 -18.86 3.58 22.11
C THR A 24 -18.46 3.15 20.70
N ILE A 25 -17.19 2.81 20.50
CA ILE A 25 -16.74 2.29 19.21
C ILE A 25 -17.37 0.93 18.89
N GLU A 26 -17.68 0.10 19.89
CA GLU A 26 -18.48 -1.13 19.71
C GLU A 26 -19.87 -0.83 19.17
N GLU A 27 -20.59 0.13 19.75
CA GLU A 27 -21.91 0.54 19.25
C GLU A 27 -21.83 1.09 17.82
N LEU A 28 -20.76 1.82 17.48
CA LEU A 28 -20.52 2.25 16.10
C LEU A 28 -20.28 1.05 15.16
N ARG A 29 -19.50 0.04 15.59
CA ARG A 29 -19.22 -1.15 14.78
C ARG A 29 -20.49 -1.94 14.46
N GLU A 30 -21.42 -2.06 15.40
CA GLU A 30 -22.74 -2.67 15.15
C GLU A 30 -23.53 -1.89 14.09
N ARG A 31 -23.53 -0.55 14.14
CA ARG A 31 -24.17 0.31 13.12
C ARG A 31 -23.51 0.17 11.75
N VAL A 32 -22.18 0.04 11.72
CA VAL A 32 -21.42 -0.20 10.49
C VAL A 32 -21.73 -1.59 9.93
N TRP A 33 -21.86 -2.63 10.76
CA TRP A 33 -22.23 -3.97 10.30
C TRP A 33 -23.60 -3.96 9.63
N ALA A 34 -24.60 -3.37 10.27
CA ALA A 34 -25.96 -3.25 9.72
C ALA A 34 -26.05 -2.50 8.38
N LEU A 35 -25.06 -1.65 8.07
CA LEU A 35 -25.03 -0.84 6.85
C LEU A 35 -24.09 -1.40 5.76
N PHE A 36 -22.92 -1.91 6.11
CA PHE A 36 -21.90 -2.36 5.14
C PHE A 36 -21.84 -3.88 4.98
N ASP A 37 -22.58 -4.64 5.81
CA ASP A 37 -22.54 -6.10 5.90
C ASP A 37 -21.13 -6.66 6.23
N VAL A 38 -20.39 -5.90 7.04
CA VAL A 38 -19.04 -6.27 7.53
C VAL A 38 -19.12 -6.54 9.02
N ARG A 39 -18.81 -7.77 9.45
CA ARG A 39 -18.80 -8.16 10.88
C ARG A 39 -17.90 -7.23 11.72
N PRO A 40 -18.24 -6.89 12.98
CA PRO A 40 -17.44 -6.01 13.84
C PRO A 40 -15.95 -6.40 13.95
N GLU A 41 -15.67 -7.71 13.98
CA GLU A 41 -14.33 -8.29 13.95
C GLU A 41 -13.55 -7.95 12.67
N CYS A 42 -14.22 -7.93 11.52
CA CYS A 42 -13.64 -7.63 10.21
C CYS A 42 -13.48 -6.13 9.94
N GLN A 43 -14.09 -5.26 10.75
CA GLN A 43 -13.96 -3.82 10.60
C GLN A 43 -12.65 -3.29 11.22
N ARG A 44 -11.97 -2.39 10.53
CA ARG A 44 -11.13 -1.35 11.15
C ARG A 44 -11.70 0.01 10.80
N LEU A 45 -12.02 0.77 11.84
CA LEU A 45 -12.53 2.12 11.72
C LEU A 45 -11.40 3.10 12.04
N PHE A 46 -11.22 4.12 11.22
CA PHE A 46 -10.21 5.16 11.41
C PHE A 46 -10.83 6.55 11.36
N TYR A 47 -10.31 7.48 12.17
CA TYR A 47 -10.66 8.89 12.13
C TYR A 47 -9.40 9.74 12.35
N ARG A 48 -9.12 10.69 11.44
CA ARG A 48 -7.90 11.52 11.45
C ARG A 48 -6.61 10.70 11.66
N GLY A 49 -6.49 9.59 10.93
CA GLY A 49 -5.34 8.66 11.00
C GLY A 49 -5.26 7.80 12.27
N LYS A 50 -6.15 7.95 13.25
CA LYS A 50 -6.21 7.09 14.44
C LYS A 50 -7.17 5.93 14.23
N GLN A 51 -6.76 4.72 14.57
CA GLN A 51 -7.68 3.59 14.69
C GLN A 51 -8.64 3.82 15.86
N LEU A 52 -9.92 3.57 15.64
CA LEU A 52 -10.96 3.60 16.67
C LEU A 52 -11.00 2.25 17.40
N GLU A 53 -10.72 2.28 18.70
CA GLU A 53 -10.62 1.11 19.56
C GLU A 53 -11.82 0.96 20.48
N ASN A 54 -12.11 -0.29 20.82
CA ASN A 54 -13.15 -0.69 21.77
C ASN A 54 -12.86 -0.11 23.17
N GLY A 55 -13.91 0.17 23.93
CA GLY A 55 -13.84 0.79 25.26
C GLY A 55 -13.78 2.33 25.26
N TYR A 56 -13.56 2.96 24.10
CA TYR A 56 -13.59 4.41 23.92
C TYR A 56 -14.91 4.87 23.26
N THR A 57 -15.18 6.18 23.31
CA THR A 57 -16.35 6.81 22.69
C THR A 57 -15.96 7.73 21.54
N LEU A 58 -16.93 8.08 20.69
CA LEU A 58 -16.75 9.07 19.62
C LEU A 58 -16.31 10.45 20.14
N PHE A 59 -16.64 10.78 21.38
CA PHE A 59 -16.16 11.99 22.04
C PHE A 59 -14.64 11.95 22.30
N ASP A 60 -14.10 10.80 22.72
CA ASP A 60 -12.67 10.66 23.08
C ASP A 60 -11.73 10.78 21.86
N TYR A 61 -12.27 10.58 20.66
CA TYR A 61 -11.58 10.79 19.38
C TYR A 61 -11.87 12.15 18.72
N ASP A 62 -12.64 13.03 19.37
CA ASP A 62 -13.12 14.31 18.83
C ASP A 62 -13.93 14.19 17.51
N VAL A 63 -14.70 13.11 17.34
CA VAL A 63 -15.61 12.94 16.20
C VAL A 63 -16.80 13.90 16.35
N GLY A 64 -16.98 14.75 15.35
CA GLY A 64 -18.05 15.73 15.23
C GLY A 64 -19.22 15.29 14.35
N LEU A 65 -20.08 16.25 14.02
CA LEU A 65 -21.20 16.07 13.08
C LEU A 65 -20.70 16.27 11.64
N ASN A 66 -21.18 15.45 10.69
CA ASN A 66 -20.72 15.42 9.29
C ASN A 66 -19.23 15.06 9.12
N ASP A 67 -18.60 14.48 10.15
CA ASP A 67 -17.26 13.92 10.03
C ASP A 67 -17.28 12.54 9.37
N ILE A 68 -16.19 12.19 8.69
CA ILE A 68 -16.02 10.93 7.96
C ILE A 68 -15.11 9.98 8.74
N VAL A 69 -15.64 8.81 9.09
CA VAL A 69 -14.88 7.67 9.61
C VAL A 69 -14.55 6.73 8.45
N GLN A 70 -13.30 6.35 8.28
CA GLN A 70 -12.86 5.43 7.24
C GLN A 70 -13.02 3.97 7.71
N LEU A 71 -13.54 3.10 6.84
CA LEU A 71 -13.70 1.67 7.07
C LEU A 71 -12.74 0.88 6.17
N LEU A 72 -11.74 0.24 6.78
CA LEU A 72 -10.99 -0.84 6.16
C LEU A 72 -11.69 -2.17 6.49
N VAL A 73 -12.01 -2.94 5.46
CA VAL A 73 -12.59 -4.28 5.59
C VAL A 73 -11.45 -5.31 5.56
N ARG A 74 -11.36 -6.12 6.62
CA ARG A 74 -10.42 -7.26 6.69
C ARG A 74 -11.08 -8.53 6.17
N PRO A 75 -10.35 -9.42 5.49
CA PRO A 75 -10.84 -10.76 5.21
C PRO A 75 -11.02 -11.52 6.54
N ASP A 76 -12.20 -12.14 6.70
CA ASP A 76 -12.52 -12.96 7.86
C ASP A 76 -11.54 -14.16 7.88
N SER A 77 -10.66 -14.18 8.89
CA SER A 77 -9.55 -15.15 8.94
C SER A 77 -9.90 -16.43 9.70
N ASP A 78 -11.11 -16.52 10.23
CA ASP A 78 -11.61 -17.68 10.95
C ASP A 78 -12.88 -18.27 10.31
N LEU A 79 -12.71 -19.50 9.81
CA LEU A 79 -13.70 -20.55 9.52
C LEU A 79 -14.20 -20.75 8.06
N PRO A 80 -14.47 -22.03 7.69
CA PRO A 80 -14.79 -22.42 6.32
C PRO A 80 -16.25 -22.15 5.95
N SER A 81 -16.48 -22.01 4.65
CA SER A 81 -17.81 -21.96 4.05
C SER A 81 -18.61 -23.25 4.25
N THR A 82 -19.64 -23.23 5.09
CA THR A 82 -20.75 -24.19 5.02
C THR A 82 -22.11 -23.52 5.12
N SER A 83 -23.01 -23.93 4.23
CA SER A 83 -24.39 -23.49 4.07
C SER A 83 -25.31 -23.86 5.24
N LYS A 84 -26.34 -23.02 5.45
CA LYS A 84 -27.69 -23.31 5.96
C LYS A 84 -27.94 -24.72 6.55
N GLN A 85 -28.29 -24.82 7.85
CA GLN A 85 -29.66 -25.15 8.29
C GLN A 85 -29.83 -25.34 9.83
N ASN A 86 -30.89 -24.69 10.34
CA ASN A 86 -31.87 -25.15 11.33
C ASN A 86 -31.58 -25.21 12.86
N ASP A 87 -32.68 -24.93 13.57
CA ASP A 87 -32.82 -24.70 15.01
C ASP A 87 -32.98 -25.97 15.90
N VAL A 88 -32.57 -25.79 17.16
CA VAL A 88 -33.21 -26.24 18.42
C VAL A 88 -33.73 -27.70 18.55
N SER A 89 -33.09 -28.46 19.46
CA SER A 89 -33.82 -29.18 20.53
C SER A 89 -32.94 -29.49 21.76
N ALA A 90 -33.53 -30.03 22.83
CA ALA A 90 -33.06 -29.86 24.21
C ALA A 90 -32.22 -31.02 24.84
N LYS A 91 -31.30 -30.64 25.77
CA LYS A 91 -31.02 -31.13 27.16
C LYS A 91 -31.55 -32.51 27.66
N PRO A 92 -31.03 -33.11 28.78
CA PRO A 92 -29.84 -32.79 29.62
C PRO A 92 -29.04 -33.99 30.29
N CYS A 93 -28.02 -33.67 31.10
CA CYS A 93 -27.46 -34.42 32.29
C CYS A 93 -26.69 -35.77 32.07
N SER A 94 -25.52 -36.07 32.68
CA SER A 94 -25.20 -35.97 34.12
C SER A 94 -23.71 -36.27 34.50
N ASN A 95 -23.26 -35.66 35.60
CA ASN A 95 -22.32 -36.07 36.67
C ASN A 95 -20.93 -36.74 36.47
N SER A 96 -19.94 -36.06 37.09
CA SER A 96 -18.79 -36.53 37.92
C SER A 96 -17.39 -36.88 37.32
N PRO A 97 -16.27 -36.63 38.08
CA PRO A 97 -14.90 -36.51 37.55
C PRO A 97 -13.96 -37.70 37.94
N PRO A 98 -12.69 -37.80 37.46
CA PRO A 98 -11.56 -37.19 38.22
C PRO A 98 -10.22 -36.87 37.47
N LYS A 99 -9.39 -36.04 38.14
CA LYS A 99 -7.90 -36.00 38.18
C LYS A 99 -7.01 -35.98 36.91
N VAL A 100 -6.35 -34.83 36.75
CA VAL A 100 -4.88 -34.61 36.58
C VAL A 100 -4.08 -35.57 35.67
N LYS A 101 -3.59 -35.03 34.54
CA LYS A 101 -2.24 -35.32 34.02
C LYS A 101 -1.59 -34.07 33.43
N LYS A 102 -0.34 -33.83 33.82
CA LYS A 102 0.48 -32.67 33.44
C LYS A 102 1.36 -33.09 32.25
N THR A 103 1.10 -32.56 31.05
CA THR A 103 1.97 -32.77 29.87
C THR A 103 2.08 -31.50 29.05
N THR A 104 3.31 -31.01 28.95
CA THR A 104 3.76 -29.91 28.10
C THR A 104 3.47 -30.21 26.64
N ARG A 105 2.81 -29.29 25.91
CA ARG A 105 2.93 -29.18 24.46
C ARG A 105 2.80 -27.72 24.06
N VAL A 106 3.92 -27.15 23.62
CA VAL A 106 3.97 -25.85 22.94
C VAL A 106 3.30 -26.05 21.59
N GLY A 107 2.17 -25.37 21.36
CA GLY A 107 1.62 -25.19 20.02
C GLY A 107 2.50 -24.15 19.32
N ALA A 108 3.29 -24.59 18.34
CA ALA A 108 4.12 -23.67 17.57
C ALA A 108 3.22 -22.76 16.72
N SER A 109 3.25 -21.45 16.98
CA SER A 109 2.84 -20.47 15.97
C SER A 109 3.80 -20.61 14.79
N SER A 110 3.27 -20.59 13.57
CA SER A 110 4.06 -20.55 12.34
C SER A 110 4.60 -19.14 12.07
N GLN A 111 5.15 -18.48 13.10
CA GLN A 111 6.03 -17.34 12.89
C GLN A 111 7.41 -17.87 12.49
N PRO A 112 7.97 -17.47 11.34
CA PRO A 112 9.37 -17.75 11.07
C PRO A 112 10.22 -17.11 12.18
N SER A 113 11.21 -17.87 12.69
CA SER A 113 12.09 -17.38 13.75
C SER A 113 12.73 -16.05 13.36
N THR A 114 12.99 -15.18 14.34
CA THR A 114 13.50 -13.81 14.12
C THR A 114 14.74 -13.77 13.21
N SER A 115 15.59 -14.81 13.25
CA SER A 115 16.75 -15.00 12.38
C SER A 115 16.43 -15.10 10.87
N ALA A 116 15.22 -15.49 10.48
CA ALA A 116 14.83 -15.69 9.08
C ALA A 116 14.41 -14.38 8.38
N ARG A 117 13.87 -13.41 9.13
CA ARG A 117 13.53 -12.06 8.62
C ARG A 117 14.78 -11.17 8.39
N VAL A 118 15.95 -11.65 8.79
CA VAL A 118 17.23 -10.91 8.80
C VAL A 118 18.11 -11.26 7.59
N CYS A 119 17.78 -12.32 6.84
CA CYS A 119 18.56 -12.76 5.68
C CYS A 119 17.85 -12.39 4.37
N LEU A 120 18.54 -11.66 3.49
CA LEU A 120 18.03 -11.35 2.14
C LEU A 120 18.02 -12.62 1.28
N ILE A 121 16.88 -12.92 0.66
CA ILE A 121 16.73 -14.07 -0.23
C ILE A 121 16.52 -13.55 -1.66
N ASP A 122 17.45 -13.89 -2.55
CA ASP A 122 17.38 -13.55 -3.97
C ASP A 122 16.52 -14.58 -4.73
N PRO A 123 15.34 -14.21 -5.26
CA PRO A 123 14.48 -15.13 -6.01
C PRO A 123 14.98 -15.37 -7.45
N GLY A 124 16.04 -14.67 -7.91
CA GLY A 124 16.58 -14.76 -9.27
C GLY A 124 15.79 -13.98 -10.32
N PHE A 125 14.87 -13.09 -9.90
CA PHE A 125 14.12 -12.18 -10.75
C PHE A 125 13.56 -10.99 -9.96
N GLY A 126 13.26 -9.88 -10.63
CA GLY A 126 12.79 -8.66 -9.98
C GLY A 126 13.92 -7.76 -9.47
N LEU A 127 13.53 -6.55 -9.03
CA LEU A 127 14.43 -5.50 -8.58
C LEU A 127 14.75 -5.57 -7.08
N TYR A 128 13.83 -6.15 -6.29
CA TYR A 128 13.92 -6.22 -4.84
C TYR A 128 13.97 -7.68 -4.36
N LYS A 129 14.76 -7.94 -3.33
CA LYS A 129 14.92 -9.27 -2.71
C LYS A 129 13.90 -9.49 -1.61
N VAL A 130 13.59 -10.75 -1.30
CA VAL A 130 12.76 -11.07 -0.13
C VAL A 130 13.52 -10.72 1.15
N ASN A 131 12.79 -10.17 2.12
CA ASN A 131 13.27 -9.48 3.34
C ASN A 131 14.03 -8.16 3.12
N GLU A 132 14.04 -7.60 1.89
CA GLU A 132 14.63 -6.28 1.65
C GLU A 132 13.75 -5.16 2.23
N LEU A 133 14.35 -4.19 2.92
CA LEU A 133 13.66 -3.01 3.42
C LEU A 133 13.46 -1.99 2.28
N VAL A 134 12.20 -1.58 2.12
CA VAL A 134 11.72 -0.66 1.11
C VAL A 134 10.94 0.49 1.75
N ASP A 135 10.77 1.57 0.99
CA ASP A 135 9.65 2.48 1.19
C ASP A 135 8.55 2.07 0.19
N ALA A 136 7.31 2.03 0.67
CA ALA A 136 6.13 1.72 -0.12
C ALA A 136 5.17 2.92 -0.13
N ARG A 137 4.72 3.34 -1.31
CA ARG A 137 3.81 4.49 -1.45
C ARG A 137 2.36 4.02 -1.36
N ASP A 138 1.62 4.54 -0.39
CA ASP A 138 0.17 4.43 -0.39
C ASP A 138 -0.43 5.32 -1.48
N VAL A 139 -1.20 4.73 -2.38
CA VAL A 139 -1.77 5.42 -3.56
C VAL A 139 -2.94 6.33 -3.18
N GLY A 140 -3.60 6.10 -2.04
CA GLY A 140 -4.70 6.92 -1.53
C GLY A 140 -4.25 8.13 -0.72
N LEU A 141 -3.10 8.03 -0.04
CA LEU A 141 -2.53 9.11 0.78
C LEU A 141 -1.40 9.88 0.08
N GLY A 142 -0.78 9.31 -0.96
CA GLY A 142 0.42 9.85 -1.61
C GLY A 142 1.72 9.68 -0.85
N ALA A 143 1.63 9.23 0.40
CA ALA A 143 2.72 9.13 1.33
C ALA A 143 3.49 7.81 1.18
N TRP A 144 4.77 7.86 1.54
CA TRP A 144 5.67 6.73 1.67
C TRP A 144 5.70 6.23 3.11
N PHE A 145 5.71 4.90 3.27
CA PHE A 145 5.75 4.20 4.54
C PHE A 145 6.81 3.10 4.52
N GLU A 146 7.39 2.85 5.68
CA GLU A 146 8.41 1.84 5.91
C GLU A 146 7.80 0.43 5.78
N ALA A 147 8.32 -0.36 4.84
CA ALA A 147 7.89 -1.74 4.61
C ALA A 147 9.07 -2.68 4.30
N HIS A 148 8.81 -3.99 4.30
CA HIS A 148 9.74 -5.00 3.82
C HIS A 148 9.08 -5.95 2.82
N ILE A 149 9.86 -6.45 1.86
CA ILE A 149 9.38 -7.44 0.88
C ILE A 149 9.13 -8.77 1.59
N HIS A 150 7.85 -9.15 1.73
CA HIS A 150 7.43 -10.44 2.25
C HIS A 150 7.66 -11.56 1.22
N SER A 151 7.26 -11.34 -0.04
CA SER A 151 7.52 -12.29 -1.14
C SER A 151 7.53 -11.62 -2.51
N VAL A 152 8.11 -12.31 -3.49
CA VAL A 152 8.12 -11.89 -4.90
C VAL A 152 7.60 -13.06 -5.73
N THR A 153 6.54 -12.84 -6.51
CA THR A 153 5.91 -13.86 -7.34
C THR A 153 5.81 -13.40 -8.79
N ARG A 154 5.49 -14.34 -9.70
CA ARG A 154 5.16 -14.01 -11.08
C ARG A 154 3.66 -14.16 -11.31
N ALA A 155 3.07 -13.22 -12.05
CA ALA A 155 1.73 -13.34 -12.58
C ALA A 155 1.65 -14.61 -13.45
N SER A 156 0.78 -15.55 -13.08
CA SER A 156 0.57 -16.75 -13.88
C SER A 156 -0.10 -16.36 -15.20
N ALA A 157 0.49 -16.76 -16.33
CA ALA A 157 -0.10 -16.62 -17.66
C ALA A 157 -1.38 -17.47 -17.80
N GLY A 158 -2.48 -16.98 -17.25
CA GLY A 158 -3.71 -17.76 -17.05
C GLY A 158 -4.96 -16.97 -16.66
N HIS A 159 -4.88 -15.65 -16.46
CA HIS A 159 -6.06 -14.79 -16.33
C HIS A 159 -6.29 -13.99 -17.61
N SER A 160 -6.93 -14.62 -18.59
CA SER A 160 -7.44 -13.94 -19.77
C SER A 160 -8.48 -12.89 -19.34
N ARG A 161 -8.08 -11.61 -19.27
CA ARG A 161 -9.00 -10.49 -19.03
C ARG A 161 -10.16 -10.58 -20.02
N GLY A 162 -11.36 -10.88 -19.52
CA GLY A 162 -12.56 -10.98 -20.33
C GLY A 162 -12.89 -9.63 -20.96
N LYS A 163 -12.48 -9.43 -22.22
CA LYS A 163 -12.94 -8.28 -23.01
C LYS A 163 -14.42 -8.45 -23.29
N THR A 164 -15.22 -7.52 -22.78
CA THR A 164 -16.63 -7.38 -23.12
C THR A 164 -16.80 -7.19 -24.64
N PRO A 165 -17.73 -7.90 -25.31
CA PRO A 165 -17.95 -7.73 -26.74
C PRO A 165 -18.72 -6.42 -27.02
N LEU A 166 -18.01 -5.39 -27.49
CA LEU A 166 -18.64 -4.20 -28.07
C LEU A 166 -19.16 -4.54 -29.48
N LYS A 167 -20.47 -4.37 -29.69
CA LYS A 167 -21.16 -4.66 -30.95
C LYS A 167 -20.74 -3.71 -32.08
N ASN A 168 -20.75 -4.24 -33.30
CA ASN A 168 -20.54 -3.54 -34.57
C ASN A 168 -21.36 -2.25 -34.73
N GLY A 169 -20.83 -1.30 -35.51
CA GLY A 169 -21.67 -0.34 -36.23
C GLY A 169 -20.99 0.90 -36.81
N ASN A 170 -20.17 0.77 -37.88
CA ASN A 170 -20.53 1.34 -39.20
C ASN A 170 -19.43 1.20 -40.26
N SER A 171 -19.83 1.40 -41.52
CA SER A 171 -19.14 0.99 -42.73
C SER A 171 -18.97 2.15 -43.71
N TYR A 172 -17.79 2.29 -44.31
CA TYR A 172 -17.61 2.99 -45.59
C TYR A 172 -16.63 2.21 -46.49
N LYS A 173 -16.85 2.28 -47.81
CA LYS A 173 -16.23 1.43 -48.84
C LYS A 173 -14.91 1.99 -49.37
N ARG A 174 -14.08 1.10 -49.93
CA ARG A 174 -12.89 1.41 -50.76
C ARG A 174 -13.27 2.04 -52.11
N THR A 175 -12.43 2.98 -52.56
CA THR A 175 -11.91 3.24 -53.93
C THR A 175 -10.73 4.23 -53.75
N ASN A 176 -9.64 4.30 -54.51
CA ASN A 176 -9.01 3.48 -55.57
C ASN A 176 -7.48 3.46 -55.30
N GLY A 177 -6.58 2.75 -55.99
CA GLY A 177 -6.70 1.94 -57.20
C GLY A 177 -5.86 2.52 -58.36
N ASN A 178 -4.55 2.27 -58.39
CA ASN A 178 -3.77 2.24 -59.64
C ASN A 178 -2.56 1.28 -59.52
N VAL A 179 -2.17 0.68 -60.65
CA VAL A 179 -1.20 -0.41 -60.77
C VAL A 179 -0.20 -0.05 -61.87
N ASN A 180 1.10 -0.36 -61.70
CA ASN A 180 1.89 -0.98 -62.78
C ASN A 180 3.27 -1.50 -62.37
N HIS A 181 3.36 -2.83 -62.32
CA HIS A 181 4.33 -3.70 -63.00
C HIS A 181 5.85 -3.44 -63.03
N ASN A 182 6.56 -4.52 -62.65
CA ASN A 182 7.84 -5.04 -63.17
C ASN A 182 9.12 -4.27 -62.76
N SER A 183 10.26 -4.93 -62.48
CA SER A 183 10.67 -6.32 -62.79
C SER A 183 11.67 -6.90 -61.78
N LYS A 184 11.71 -8.25 -61.75
CA LYS A 184 12.84 -9.16 -61.45
C LYS A 184 14.16 -8.53 -60.95
N GLU A 185 14.70 -9.04 -59.85
CA GLU A 185 15.92 -9.87 -59.93
C GLU A 185 16.11 -10.76 -58.68
N ASN A 186 16.92 -11.80 -58.86
CA ASN A 186 17.10 -12.92 -57.93
C ASN A 186 18.59 -12.98 -57.58
N THR A 187 18.98 -12.96 -56.30
CA THR A 187 20.29 -13.50 -55.88
C THR A 187 20.26 -13.91 -54.41
N ASN A 188 20.50 -15.20 -54.18
CA ASN A 188 20.86 -15.71 -52.85
C ASN A 188 22.34 -15.43 -52.59
N LYS A 189 22.67 -14.90 -51.41
CA LYS A 189 23.95 -15.17 -50.73
C LYS A 189 23.72 -15.27 -49.23
N LEU A 190 24.24 -16.34 -48.63
CA LEU A 190 24.38 -16.48 -47.20
C LEU A 190 25.48 -15.53 -46.72
N ASP A 191 25.43 -15.13 -45.45
CA ASP A 191 26.59 -15.27 -44.56
C ASP A 191 26.11 -15.46 -43.10
N ASN A 192 26.74 -16.41 -42.41
CA ASN A 192 26.45 -16.76 -41.02
C ASN A 192 27.22 -15.83 -40.07
N VAL A 193 26.52 -15.10 -39.19
CA VAL A 193 27.09 -14.59 -37.94
C VAL A 193 26.06 -14.80 -36.81
N PRO A 194 26.35 -15.61 -35.78
CA PRO A 194 25.49 -15.71 -34.62
C PRO A 194 25.73 -14.50 -33.71
N SER A 195 25.01 -13.40 -33.98
CA SER A 195 25.02 -12.24 -33.08
C SER A 195 24.38 -12.63 -31.75
N THR A 196 25.21 -12.70 -30.70
CA THR A 196 24.80 -12.90 -29.30
C THR A 196 24.10 -11.65 -28.76
N SER A 197 22.89 -11.41 -29.25
CA SER A 197 22.01 -10.35 -28.76
C SER A 197 21.17 -10.89 -27.61
N ASN A 198 21.73 -10.90 -26.40
CA ASN A 198 20.92 -10.97 -25.17
C ASN A 198 20.16 -9.64 -25.01
N SER A 199 19.17 -9.41 -25.87
CA SER A 199 18.12 -8.42 -25.65
C SER A 199 17.17 -8.97 -24.59
N TYR A 200 17.67 -9.09 -23.35
CA TYR A 200 16.82 -9.46 -22.22
C TYR A 200 15.79 -8.34 -22.05
N SER A 201 14.54 -8.74 -22.16
CA SER A 201 13.43 -7.88 -22.50
C SER A 201 12.99 -6.98 -21.34
N VAL A 202 12.80 -5.69 -21.63
CA VAL A 202 11.97 -4.76 -20.84
C VAL A 202 10.51 -5.20 -20.66
N ALA A 203 10.09 -6.32 -21.26
CA ALA A 203 8.78 -6.94 -21.06
C ALA A 203 8.69 -7.87 -19.83
N ALA A 204 9.80 -8.11 -19.11
CA ALA A 204 9.83 -9.07 -18.01
C ALA A 204 9.35 -8.53 -16.64
N ASP A 205 9.28 -7.21 -16.47
CA ASP A 205 8.97 -6.58 -15.17
C ASP A 205 7.47 -6.40 -14.90
N GLU A 206 6.61 -6.36 -15.93
CA GLU A 206 5.14 -6.23 -15.75
C GLU A 206 4.50 -7.51 -15.19
N ASP A 207 5.17 -8.66 -15.32
CA ASP A 207 4.71 -9.96 -14.80
C ASP A 207 5.17 -10.21 -13.34
N ILE A 208 5.86 -9.27 -12.68
CA ILE A 208 6.41 -9.46 -11.33
C ILE A 208 5.54 -8.76 -10.29
N ILE A 209 5.07 -9.54 -9.30
CA ILE A 209 4.19 -9.08 -8.23
C ILE A 209 4.97 -9.08 -6.91
N TYR A 210 5.13 -7.90 -6.32
CA TYR A 210 5.76 -7.74 -5.01
C TYR A 210 4.69 -7.77 -3.92
N HIS A 211 4.97 -8.52 -2.87
CA HIS A 211 4.14 -8.60 -1.68
C HIS A 211 4.93 -8.02 -0.50
N ILE A 212 4.36 -7.05 0.21
CA ILE A 212 5.02 -6.36 1.33
C ILE A 212 4.28 -6.57 2.65
N GLU A 213 4.98 -6.39 3.77
CA GLU A 213 4.41 -6.06 5.08
C GLU A 213 4.90 -4.67 5.49
N TYR A 214 4.02 -3.80 5.99
CA TYR A 214 4.42 -2.52 6.59
C TYR A 214 5.08 -2.75 7.97
N ASP A 215 6.17 -2.06 8.26
CA ASP A 215 7.01 -2.28 9.44
C ASP A 215 6.33 -1.80 10.72
N GLU A 216 5.70 -0.62 10.68
CA GLU A 216 4.95 -0.04 11.81
C GLU A 216 3.46 -0.43 11.82
N TYR A 217 2.97 -1.04 10.75
CA TYR A 217 1.57 -1.48 10.59
C TYR A 217 1.44 -2.97 10.22
N PRO A 218 2.09 -3.90 10.95
CA PRO A 218 2.11 -5.33 10.62
C PRO A 218 0.71 -5.96 10.63
N GLU A 219 -0.23 -5.36 11.35
CA GLU A 219 -1.63 -5.76 11.37
C GLU A 219 -2.36 -5.53 10.04
N SER A 220 -1.79 -4.73 9.12
CA SER A 220 -2.27 -4.61 7.73
C SER A 220 -2.10 -5.92 6.94
N GLY A 221 -1.20 -6.80 7.40
CA GLY A 221 -0.89 -8.06 6.73
C GLY A 221 -0.10 -7.84 5.44
N THR A 222 -0.10 -8.87 4.59
CA THR A 222 0.63 -8.87 3.32
C THR A 222 -0.17 -8.15 2.23
N LEU A 223 0.42 -7.15 1.59
CA LEU A 223 -0.21 -6.33 0.54
C LEU A 223 0.51 -6.48 -0.80
N GLU A 224 -0.25 -6.58 -1.89
CA GLU A 224 0.26 -6.56 -3.25
C GLU A 224 0.61 -5.13 -3.69
N MET A 225 1.82 -4.92 -4.21
CA MET A 225 2.34 -3.62 -4.61
C MET A 225 2.92 -3.61 -6.02
N ASN A 226 2.67 -2.51 -6.73
CA ASN A 226 3.30 -2.26 -8.02
C ASN A 226 4.73 -1.73 -7.84
N VAL A 227 5.66 -2.17 -8.70
CA VAL A 227 7.07 -1.76 -8.65
C VAL A 227 7.30 -0.24 -8.71
N LYS A 228 6.38 0.53 -9.33
CA LYS A 228 6.45 2.00 -9.40
C LYS A 228 6.20 2.71 -8.06
N ASP A 229 5.56 2.00 -7.13
CA ASP A 229 5.16 2.47 -5.80
C ASP A 229 6.05 1.84 -4.70
N LEU A 230 7.19 1.27 -5.10
CA LEU A 230 8.24 0.73 -4.23
C LEU A 230 9.60 1.35 -4.56
N ARG A 231 10.40 1.65 -3.53
CA ARG A 231 11.81 2.02 -3.66
C ARG A 231 12.65 1.43 -2.52
N PRO A 232 13.99 1.34 -2.64
CA PRO A 232 14.83 0.97 -1.50
C PRO A 232 14.64 1.93 -0.32
N ARG A 233 14.60 1.39 0.91
CA ARG A 233 14.39 2.17 2.14
C ARG A 233 15.32 3.39 2.23
N ALA A 234 14.71 4.56 2.44
CA ALA A 234 15.44 5.79 2.70
C ALA A 234 16.30 5.66 3.97
N ARG A 235 17.60 5.98 3.85
CA ARG A 235 18.58 5.82 4.95
C ARG A 235 19.59 6.96 5.08
N THR A 236 19.50 7.95 4.19
CA THR A 236 20.46 9.05 4.08
C THR A 236 19.74 10.35 4.38
N ILE A 237 19.95 10.92 5.57
CA ILE A 237 19.49 12.26 5.91
C ILE A 237 20.42 13.29 5.25
N LEU A 238 19.86 14.17 4.43
CA LEU A 238 20.54 15.26 3.74
C LEU A 238 20.72 16.45 4.68
N LYS A 239 21.95 16.95 4.81
CA LYS A 239 22.23 18.15 5.59
C LYS A 239 21.84 19.40 4.80
N TRP A 240 21.51 20.48 5.51
CA TRP A 240 21.15 21.77 4.93
C TRP A 240 22.09 22.29 3.82
N ASN A 241 23.39 22.00 3.90
CA ASN A 241 24.40 22.43 2.93
C ASN A 241 24.48 21.54 1.67
N GLU A 242 23.82 20.37 1.70
CA GLU A 242 23.77 19.37 0.64
C GLU A 242 22.49 19.51 -0.21
N LEU A 243 21.62 20.50 0.11
CA LEU A 243 20.32 20.74 -0.52
C LEU A 243 20.38 21.87 -1.57
N ASN A 244 19.74 21.67 -2.72
CA ASN A 244 19.65 22.65 -3.80
C ASN A 244 18.19 22.84 -4.28
N VAL A 245 17.87 24.03 -4.79
CA VAL A 245 16.55 24.30 -5.39
C VAL A 245 16.40 23.47 -6.67
N GLY A 246 15.28 22.76 -6.80
CA GLY A 246 15.03 21.76 -7.85
C GLY A 246 15.31 20.31 -7.43
N ASP A 247 15.97 20.06 -6.29
CA ASP A 247 16.18 18.70 -5.80
C ASP A 247 14.84 18.02 -5.45
N THR A 248 14.68 16.77 -5.87
CA THR A 248 13.58 15.90 -5.43
C THR A 248 14.06 14.99 -4.31
N LEU A 249 13.36 15.05 -3.17
CA LEU A 249 13.74 14.42 -1.91
C LEU A 249 12.48 14.04 -1.11
N MET A 250 12.63 13.36 0.02
CA MET A 250 11.54 12.99 0.91
C MET A 250 11.49 13.89 2.15
N VAL A 251 10.31 14.41 2.49
CA VAL A 251 10.07 15.27 3.66
C VAL A 251 8.88 14.78 4.47
N ASN A 252 8.92 15.00 5.79
CA ASN A 252 7.73 14.87 6.61
C ASN A 252 6.85 16.13 6.50
N PHE A 253 5.58 15.97 6.16
CA PHE A 253 4.60 17.05 6.04
C PHE A 253 3.21 16.61 6.50
N ASN A 254 2.43 17.57 7.02
CA ASN A 254 1.05 17.35 7.45
C ASN A 254 0.15 18.35 6.72
N GLU A 255 -0.69 17.85 5.81
CA GLU A 255 -1.55 18.70 4.97
C GLU A 255 -2.58 19.50 5.78
N GLU A 256 -3.28 18.85 6.70
CA GLU A 256 -4.27 19.52 7.56
C GLU A 256 -3.64 20.53 8.53
N ASN A 257 -2.43 20.22 9.03
CA ASN A 257 -1.76 20.95 10.10
C ASN A 257 -0.25 21.12 9.81
N PRO A 258 0.18 22.01 8.88
CA PRO A 258 1.59 22.12 8.46
C PRO A 258 2.62 22.43 9.57
N GLY A 259 2.18 22.78 10.79
CA GLY A 259 3.03 22.94 11.97
C GLY A 259 3.25 21.66 12.80
N LYS A 260 2.66 20.52 12.42
CA LYS A 260 2.76 19.22 13.12
C LYS A 260 3.44 18.18 12.24
N ARG A 261 3.90 17.09 12.86
CA ARG A 261 4.35 15.90 12.12
C ARG A 261 3.17 15.28 11.37
N GLY A 262 3.42 14.78 10.16
CA GLY A 262 2.46 14.06 9.34
C GLY A 262 3.15 12.88 8.69
N PHE A 263 2.92 12.67 7.39
CA PHE A 263 3.48 11.55 6.64
C PHE A 263 4.69 11.97 5.80
N SER A 264 5.41 10.99 5.26
CA SER A 264 6.59 11.20 4.44
C SER A 264 6.18 11.30 2.95
N TYR A 265 6.50 12.41 2.29
CA TYR A 265 6.14 12.66 0.90
C TYR A 265 7.35 12.95 0.04
N ASP A 266 7.27 12.62 -1.25
CA ASP A 266 8.20 13.19 -2.23
C ASP A 266 7.91 14.68 -2.40
N ALA A 267 8.96 15.48 -2.46
CA ALA A 267 8.85 16.91 -2.69
C ALA A 267 10.05 17.47 -3.46
N GLU A 268 9.79 18.49 -4.29
CA GLU A 268 10.79 19.27 -5.02
C GLU A 268 11.08 20.56 -4.25
N ILE A 269 12.34 20.88 -3.96
CA ILE A 269 12.70 22.14 -3.29
C ILE A 269 12.38 23.33 -4.20
N THR A 270 11.50 24.22 -3.77
CA THR A 270 11.14 25.46 -4.50
C THR A 270 11.79 26.70 -3.89
N THR A 271 12.10 26.72 -2.59
CA THR A 271 12.85 27.81 -1.95
C THR A 271 13.68 27.29 -0.79
N LEU A 272 14.96 27.65 -0.77
CA LEU A 272 15.88 27.38 0.32
C LEU A 272 16.48 28.71 0.79
N LYS A 273 16.21 29.10 2.04
CA LYS A 273 16.61 30.41 2.58
C LYS A 273 17.14 30.30 4.00
N THR A 274 18.41 30.64 4.18
CA THR A 274 19.03 30.77 5.51
C THR A 274 18.80 32.19 6.03
N ILE A 275 17.94 32.36 7.04
CA ILE A 275 17.62 33.67 7.63
C ILE A 275 18.60 34.01 8.76
N SER A 276 19.03 33.01 9.52
CA SER A 276 20.10 33.11 10.51
C SER A 276 20.76 31.74 10.74
N ARG A 277 21.78 31.67 11.61
CA ARG A 277 22.41 30.40 12.03
C ARG A 277 21.41 29.35 12.54
N THR A 278 20.29 29.77 13.13
CA THR A 278 19.26 28.88 13.68
C THR A 278 17.93 28.95 12.93
N LYS A 279 17.67 30.02 12.16
CA LYS A 279 16.42 30.19 11.43
C LYS A 279 16.63 29.88 9.94
N LYS A 280 16.16 28.71 9.54
CA LYS A 280 16.07 28.23 8.16
C LYS A 280 14.62 28.34 7.68
N GLU A 281 14.42 28.59 6.39
CA GLU A 281 13.12 28.51 5.72
C GLU A 281 13.29 27.63 4.47
N LEU A 282 12.59 26.49 4.47
CA LEU A 282 12.49 25.56 3.36
C LEU A 282 11.05 25.54 2.88
N ARG A 283 10.85 25.75 1.58
CA ARG A 283 9.57 25.55 0.90
C ARG A 283 9.77 24.57 -0.24
N VAL A 284 8.76 23.74 -0.45
CA VAL A 284 8.77 22.64 -1.40
C VAL A 284 7.45 22.58 -2.17
N LYS A 285 7.45 21.83 -3.27
CA LYS A 285 6.27 21.35 -3.98
C LYS A 285 6.11 19.87 -3.66
N ILE A 286 5.01 19.48 -3.01
CA ILE A 286 4.75 18.12 -2.55
C ILE A 286 3.99 17.35 -3.63
N PHE A 287 4.36 16.09 -3.84
CA PHE A 287 3.69 15.17 -4.76
C PHE A 287 2.76 14.23 -3.97
N LEU A 288 1.44 14.40 -4.08
CA LEU A 288 0.42 13.60 -3.39
C LEU A 288 0.02 12.30 -4.12
N GLY A 289 0.61 12.00 -5.27
CA GLY A 289 0.26 10.81 -6.05
C GLY A 289 -1.16 10.79 -6.63
N GLY A 290 -1.48 9.75 -7.40
CA GLY A 290 -2.80 9.57 -7.98
C GLY A 290 -3.26 10.70 -8.93
N SER A 291 -4.54 11.05 -8.86
CA SER A 291 -5.14 12.17 -9.59
C SER A 291 -5.12 13.49 -8.83
N GLU A 292 -4.68 13.49 -7.57
CA GLU A 292 -4.61 14.70 -6.76
C GLU A 292 -3.30 15.46 -7.04
N GLY A 293 -3.44 16.78 -7.19
CA GLY A 293 -2.39 17.62 -7.72
C GLY A 293 -1.23 17.83 -6.74
N THR A 294 -0.15 18.42 -7.25
CA THR A 294 0.95 18.87 -6.40
C THR A 294 0.51 20.00 -5.46
N LEU A 295 0.81 19.90 -4.17
CA LEU A 295 0.71 21.05 -3.28
C LEU A 295 1.94 21.94 -3.49
N ASN A 296 1.72 23.23 -3.73
CA ASN A 296 2.79 24.19 -4.00
C ASN A 296 3.05 25.09 -2.80
N ASP A 297 4.30 25.59 -2.68
CA ASP A 297 4.73 26.53 -1.65
C ASP A 297 4.59 26.02 -0.19
N CYS A 298 4.65 24.70 -0.01
CA CYS A 298 4.54 24.04 1.28
C CYS A 298 5.77 24.31 2.14
N ARG A 299 5.61 24.97 3.29
CA ARG A 299 6.70 25.22 4.23
C ARG A 299 7.00 23.96 5.05
N VAL A 300 8.23 23.44 4.94
CA VAL A 300 8.72 22.31 5.74
C VAL A 300 9.22 22.81 7.09
N ILE A 301 8.80 22.14 8.16
CA ILE A 301 9.20 22.47 9.54
C ILE A 301 10.40 21.61 9.99
N PHE A 302 10.39 20.32 9.66
CA PHE A 302 11.41 19.34 10.06
C PHE A 302 12.63 19.38 9.11
N VAL A 303 13.30 20.53 9.06
CA VAL A 303 14.40 20.81 8.11
C VAL A 303 15.70 20.03 8.35
N ASP A 304 15.76 19.25 9.44
CA ASP A 304 16.88 18.36 9.76
C ASP A 304 16.48 16.86 9.64
N GLU A 305 15.24 16.57 9.19
CA GLU A 305 14.69 15.22 8.91
C GLU A 305 14.36 15.07 7.40
N ILE A 306 15.27 15.55 6.55
CA ILE A 306 15.10 15.52 5.08
C ILE A 306 15.85 14.33 4.53
N PHE A 307 15.15 13.42 3.85
CA PHE A 307 15.72 12.17 3.36
C PHE A 307 16.00 12.21 1.86
N LYS A 308 17.14 11.65 1.46
CA LYS A 308 17.43 11.37 0.04
C LYS A 308 16.52 10.25 -0.45
N VAL A 309 15.88 10.46 -1.60
CA VAL A 309 15.16 9.41 -2.32
C VAL A 309 16.18 8.45 -2.93
N GLU A 310 16.17 7.20 -2.46
CA GLU A 310 17.01 6.14 -3.03
C GLU A 310 16.41 5.60 -4.33
N LYS A 311 17.28 5.23 -5.28
CA LYS A 311 16.89 4.73 -6.60
C LYS A 311 16.98 3.20 -6.66
N PRO A 312 16.14 2.51 -7.46
CA PRO A 312 16.28 1.08 -7.70
C PRO A 312 17.72 0.71 -8.08
N GLY A 313 18.24 -0.39 -7.52
CA GLY A 313 19.64 -0.78 -7.64
C GLY A 313 20.59 -0.18 -6.57
N ALA A 314 20.09 0.61 -5.62
CA ALA A 314 20.82 0.90 -4.37
C ALA A 314 21.11 -0.41 -3.60
N HIS A 315 22.07 -0.38 -2.67
CA HIS A 315 22.44 -1.57 -1.90
C HIS A 315 21.24 -2.10 -1.08
N PRO A 316 20.80 -3.35 -1.31
CA PRO A 316 19.74 -3.96 -0.50
C PRO A 316 20.12 -3.98 0.97
N ILE A 317 19.16 -3.72 1.86
CA ILE A 317 19.34 -3.81 3.31
C ILE A 317 18.20 -4.62 3.92
N SER A 318 18.48 -5.14 5.10
CA SER A 318 17.62 -6.00 5.90
C SER A 318 17.52 -5.46 7.32
N PHE A 319 16.70 -6.09 8.16
CA PHE A 319 16.70 -5.82 9.60
C PHE A 319 18.04 -6.16 10.30
N ALA A 320 19.02 -6.78 9.62
CA ALA A 320 20.39 -6.94 10.13
C ALA A 320 21.13 -5.59 10.23
N ASP A 321 20.88 -4.72 9.26
CA ASP A 321 21.62 -3.48 9.01
C ASP A 321 21.09 -2.31 9.88
N GLY A 322 19.86 -2.44 10.37
CA GLY A 322 19.14 -1.45 11.16
C GLY A 322 17.64 -1.53 10.90
N LYS A 323 16.85 -0.74 11.64
CA LYS A 323 15.41 -0.61 11.38
C LYS A 323 15.07 0.47 10.35
N PHE A 324 15.85 1.55 10.30
CA PHE A 324 15.63 2.71 9.41
C PHE A 324 14.17 3.21 9.46
N LEU A 325 13.80 3.74 10.63
CA LEU A 325 12.57 4.45 10.96
C LEU A 325 12.94 5.90 11.38
#